data_AF-A7YGP9-F1
#
_entry.id   AF-A7YGP9-F1
#
_cell.length_a   1.000
_cell.length_b   1.000
_cell.length_c   1.000
_cell.angle_alpha   90.00
_cell.angle_beta   90.00
_cell.angle_gamma   90.00
#
_symmetry.space_group_name_H-M   'P 1'
#
loop_
_entity.id
_entity.type
_entity.pdbx_description
1 polymer ?
#
loop_
_entity_poly.entity_id
_entity_poly.type
_entity_poly.pdbx_seq_one_letter_code
_entity_poly.pdbx_strand_id
1 'polypeptide(L)'
;MTKTELKRVCVKPYDKDRFEVISDYAFSLPNYKGIVPQGFKTDGASIPRLFWSLFPPFKSEYFSACVVHDFLCEKANSRTDYRTADLALKEAMTLLGCSKFKIFVFYHSCNLYHAIKCVFKSIKKELK
;
A
#
# COMPACT_ATOMS: atom_id res chain seq x y z
N MET A 1 -16.23 -16.73 14.84
CA MET A 1 -15.03 -16.21 14.14
C MET A 1 -14.84 -14.77 14.55
N THR A 2 -13.86 -14.47 15.41
CA THR A 2 -13.50 -13.09 15.76
C THR A 2 -13.03 -12.40 14.48
N LYS A 3 -13.78 -11.41 14.01
CA LYS A 3 -13.41 -10.59 12.86
C LYS A 3 -12.14 -9.85 13.26
N THR A 4 -10.98 -10.24 12.73
CA THR A 4 -9.73 -9.52 12.98
C THR A 4 -9.86 -8.17 12.28
N GLU A 5 -10.29 -7.14 12.99
CA GLU A 5 -10.41 -5.80 12.44
C GLU A 5 -9.04 -5.13 12.38
N LEU A 6 -8.71 -4.60 11.20
CA LEU A 6 -7.48 -3.82 11.02
C LEU A 6 -7.66 -2.44 11.66
N LYS A 7 -6.85 -2.14 12.68
CA LYS A 7 -6.81 -0.81 13.30
C LYS A 7 -6.46 0.25 12.25
N ARG A 8 -7.03 1.46 12.36
CA ARG A 8 -6.65 2.56 11.47
C ARG A 8 -5.38 3.23 11.95
N VAL A 9 -4.51 3.58 11.00
CA VAL A 9 -3.27 4.30 11.26
C VAL A 9 -3.56 5.76 11.65
N CYS A 10 -2.78 6.29 12.59
CA CYS A 10 -2.78 7.70 12.93
C CYS A 10 -1.61 8.40 12.21
N VAL A 11 -1.91 9.50 11.52
CA VAL A 11 -0.91 10.26 10.76
C VAL A 11 -1.08 11.75 10.98
N LYS A 12 0.01 12.49 10.77
CA LYS A 12 0.02 13.96 10.66
C LYS A 12 0.44 14.35 9.24
N PRO A 13 -0.03 15.48 8.70
CA PRO A 13 0.52 16.02 7.46
C PRO A 13 2.00 16.41 7.67
N TYR A 14 2.85 16.15 6.67
CA TYR A 14 4.25 16.63 6.67
C TYR A 14 4.55 17.55 5.48
N ASP A 15 3.86 17.36 4.35
CA ASP A 15 4.02 18.15 3.12
C ASP A 15 2.69 18.09 2.33
N LYS A 16 2.60 18.83 1.21
CA LYS A 16 1.45 18.81 0.31
C LYS A 16 1.16 17.37 -0.11
N ASP A 17 -0.03 16.89 0.24
CA ASP A 17 -0.51 15.57 -0.13
C ASP A 17 0.36 14.41 0.44
N ARG A 18 1.09 14.66 1.55
CA ARG A 18 1.97 13.66 2.20
C ARG A 18 1.82 13.61 3.71
N PHE A 19 1.95 12.40 4.25
CA PHE A 19 1.67 12.11 5.65
C PHE A 19 2.81 11.36 6.33
N GLU A 20 2.90 11.54 7.64
CA GLU A 20 3.87 10.87 8.52
C GLU A 20 3.12 10.12 9.63
N VAL A 21 3.50 8.86 9.86
CA VAL A 21 2.97 8.01 10.92
C VAL A 21 3.42 8.54 12.28
N ILE A 22 2.46 8.87 13.16
CA ILE A 22 2.78 9.54 14.45
C ILE A 22 3.17 8.56 15.57
N SER A 23 2.84 7.28 15.43
CA SER A 23 3.10 6.24 16.41
C SER A 23 3.23 4.90 15.72
N ASP A 24 4.05 3.99 16.27
CA ASP A 24 4.21 2.63 15.74
C ASP A 24 2.86 1.98 15.42
N TYR A 25 2.69 1.63 14.15
CA TYR A 25 1.46 1.07 13.63
C TYR A 25 1.65 -0.42 13.38
N ALA A 26 1.24 -1.23 14.36
CA ALA A 26 1.20 -2.68 14.24
C ALA A 26 -0.02 -3.12 13.43
N PHE A 27 0.22 -3.87 12.35
CA PHE A 27 -0.83 -4.48 11.54
C PHE A 27 -0.78 -6.01 11.62
N SER A 28 -1.95 -6.63 11.63
CA SER A 28 -2.12 -8.08 11.59
C SER A 28 -3.17 -8.42 10.55
N LEU A 29 -2.71 -8.96 9.42
CA LEU A 29 -3.49 -9.49 8.32
C LEU A 29 -3.51 -11.03 8.44
N PRO A 30 -4.42 -11.72 7.71
CA PRO A 30 -4.48 -13.18 7.74
C PRO A 30 -3.13 -13.86 7.44
N ASN A 31 -2.39 -13.36 6.44
CA ASN A 31 -1.12 -13.97 6.03
C ASN A 31 0.11 -13.11 6.36
N TYR A 32 -0.06 -11.86 6.81
CA TYR A 32 1.03 -10.91 6.99
C TYR A 32 0.89 -10.14 8.30
N LYS A 33 1.99 -9.90 8.98
CA LYS A 33 2.03 -9.04 10.17
C LYS A 33 3.30 -8.21 10.18
N GLY A 34 3.24 -7.05 10.80
CA GLY A 34 4.40 -6.17 10.89
C GLY A 34 4.10 -4.91 11.67
N ILE A 35 5.12 -4.07 11.80
CA ILE A 35 5.05 -2.76 12.45
C ILE A 35 5.58 -1.74 11.45
N VAL A 36 4.75 -0.76 11.11
CA VAL A 36 5.19 0.45 10.42
C VAL A 36 5.70 1.42 11.50
N PRO A 37 6.98 1.79 11.49
CA PRO A 37 7.57 2.59 12.56
C PRO A 37 7.04 4.02 12.55
N GLN A 38 7.01 4.64 13.72
CA GLN A 38 6.83 6.08 13.84
C GLN A 38 7.83 6.83 12.93
N GLY A 39 7.36 7.90 12.29
CA GLY A 39 8.15 8.70 11.36
C GLY A 39 8.14 8.17 9.92
N PHE A 40 7.52 7.02 9.65
CA PHE A 40 7.33 6.52 8.29
C PHE A 40 6.51 7.52 7.45
N LYS A 41 6.99 7.82 6.24
CA LYS A 41 6.38 8.78 5.33
C LYS A 41 5.64 8.03 4.22
N THR A 42 4.41 8.45 3.96
CA THR A 42 3.52 7.87 2.95
C THR A 42 2.92 8.98 2.09
N ASP A 43 2.69 8.68 0.82
CA ASP A 43 1.93 9.53 -0.10
C ASP A 43 0.50 9.01 -0.33
N GLY A 44 0.07 8.03 0.48
CA GLY A 44 -1.25 7.42 0.38
C GLY A 44 -1.40 6.56 -0.86
N ALA A 45 -2.53 6.70 -1.58
CA ALA A 45 -2.67 5.99 -2.84
C ALA A 45 -2.06 6.81 -3.99
N SER A 46 -0.92 6.34 -4.50
CA SER A 46 -0.27 6.87 -5.71
C SER A 46 -1.09 6.62 -6.99
N ILE A 47 -2.13 7.44 -7.21
CA ILE A 47 -3.09 7.32 -8.32
C ILE A 47 -3.00 8.54 -9.24
N PRO A 48 -2.99 8.38 -10.59
CA PRO A 48 -3.04 9.50 -11.52
C PRO A 48 -4.28 10.39 -11.28
N ARG A 49 -4.11 11.72 -11.36
CA ARG A 49 -5.15 12.72 -11.05
C ARG A 49 -6.47 12.50 -11.77
N LEU A 50 -6.44 11.98 -12.99
CA LEU A 50 -7.64 11.68 -13.78
C LEU A 50 -8.62 10.74 -13.07
N PHE A 51 -8.11 9.85 -12.21
CA PHE A 51 -8.92 8.87 -11.50
C PHE A 51 -9.35 9.31 -10.09
N TRP A 52 -8.98 10.52 -9.64
CA TRP A 52 -9.26 10.96 -8.26
C TRP A 52 -10.75 11.14 -7.97
N SER A 53 -11.58 11.35 -9.00
CA SER A 53 -13.04 11.38 -8.86
C SER A 53 -13.61 10.02 -8.43
N LEU A 54 -12.96 8.93 -8.86
CA LEU A 54 -13.41 7.56 -8.59
C LEU A 54 -12.66 6.92 -7.41
N PHE A 55 -11.36 7.22 -7.30
CA PHE A 55 -10.45 6.69 -6.28
C PHE A 55 -9.65 7.83 -5.64
N PRO A 56 -10.23 8.54 -4.66
CA PRO A 56 -9.54 9.63 -3.99
C PRO A 56 -8.28 9.13 -3.26
N PRO A 57 -7.11 9.75 -3.43
CA PRO A 57 -5.85 9.21 -2.91
C PRO A 57 -5.82 9.05 -1.37
N PHE A 58 -6.57 9.90 -0.66
CA PHE A 58 -6.57 9.97 0.81
C PHE A 58 -7.85 9.44 1.45
N LYS A 59 -8.56 8.55 0.76
CA LYS A 59 -9.81 8.03 1.31
C LYS A 59 -9.52 7.18 2.55
N SER A 60 -10.10 7.56 3.68
CA SER A 60 -9.96 6.85 4.97
C SER A 60 -10.34 5.36 4.92
N GLU A 61 -11.12 4.96 3.92
CA GLU A 61 -11.56 3.58 3.66
C GLU A 61 -10.38 2.62 3.42
N TYR A 62 -9.34 3.06 2.69
CA TYR A 62 -8.18 2.22 2.35
C TYR A 62 -6.84 2.86 2.72
N PHE A 63 -6.83 4.08 3.26
CA PHE A 63 -5.59 4.78 3.60
C PHE A 63 -4.65 3.95 4.48
N SER A 64 -5.16 3.26 5.51
CA SER A 64 -4.33 2.39 6.34
C SER A 64 -3.72 1.21 5.56
N ALA A 65 -4.42 0.69 4.56
CA ALA A 65 -3.88 -0.34 3.67
C ALA A 65 -2.77 0.22 2.76
N CYS A 66 -2.92 1.46 2.28
CA CYS A 66 -1.87 2.16 1.53
C CYS A 66 -0.60 2.35 2.37
N VAL A 67 -0.73 2.75 3.65
CA VAL A 67 0.44 2.89 4.53
C VAL A 67 1.22 1.57 4.70
N VAL A 68 0.50 0.45 4.87
CA VAL A 68 1.14 -0.88 4.93
C VAL A 68 1.81 -1.23 3.61
N HIS A 69 1.15 -0.94 2.48
CA HIS A 69 1.67 -1.20 1.14
C HIS A 69 2.94 -0.40 0.85
N ASP A 70 2.92 0.92 1.08
CA ASP A 70 4.07 1.82 0.88
C ASP A 70 5.27 1.33 1.68
N PHE A 71 5.07 0.98 2.95
CA PHE A 71 6.12 0.48 3.83
C PHE A 71 6.75 -0.82 3.33
N LEU A 72 5.92 -1.77 2.88
CA LEU A 72 6.40 -3.03 2.32
C LEU A 72 7.10 -2.81 0.97
N CYS A 73 6.60 -1.88 0.15
CA CYS A 73 7.20 -1.49 -1.13
C CYS A 73 8.56 -0.80 -0.98
N GLU A 74 8.75 0.01 0.06
CA GLU A 74 10.05 0.65 0.37
C GLU A 74 11.10 -0.40 0.76
N LYS A 75 10.69 -1.47 1.45
CA LYS A 75 11.56 -2.58 1.85
C LYS A 75 11.77 -3.64 0.76
N ALA A 76 11.02 -3.58 -0.34
CA ALA A 76 11.04 -4.57 -1.39
C ALA A 76 12.29 -4.45 -2.28
N ASN A 77 13.04 -5.54 -2.41
CA ASN A 77 14.24 -5.61 -3.25
C ASN A 77 14.03 -6.45 -4.52
N SER A 78 13.00 -7.28 -4.53
CA SER A 78 12.70 -8.26 -5.57
C SER A 78 11.24 -8.21 -6.03
N ARG A 79 10.93 -8.87 -7.16
CA ARG A 79 9.56 -8.99 -7.67
C ARG A 79 8.65 -9.73 -6.69
N THR A 80 9.19 -10.70 -5.96
CA THR A 80 8.47 -11.47 -4.94
C THR A 80 8.08 -10.59 -3.77
N ASP A 81 8.96 -9.69 -3.32
CA ASP A 81 8.65 -8.76 -2.23
C ASP A 81 7.54 -7.79 -2.61
N TYR A 82 7.60 -7.23 -3.83
CA TYR A 82 6.50 -6.40 -4.35
C TYR A 82 5.18 -7.17 -4.43
N ARG A 83 5.22 -8.44 -4.84
CA ARG A 83 4.01 -9.29 -4.87
C ARG A 83 3.45 -9.50 -3.47
N THR A 84 4.31 -9.67 -2.48
CA THR A 84 3.93 -9.75 -1.06
C THR A 84 3.28 -8.45 -0.59
N ALA A 85 3.84 -7.29 -0.95
CA ALA A 85 3.23 -5.99 -0.65
C ALA A 85 1.83 -5.87 -1.29
N ASP A 86 1.68 -6.24 -2.56
CA ASP A 86 0.39 -6.18 -3.27
C ASP A 86 -0.66 -7.12 -2.64
N LEU A 87 -0.26 -8.31 -2.20
CA LEU A 87 -1.14 -9.24 -1.50
C LEU A 87 -1.55 -8.72 -0.11
N ALA A 88 -0.61 -8.13 0.63
CA ALA A 88 -0.91 -7.48 1.90
C ALA A 88 -1.88 -6.30 1.72
N LEU A 89 -1.73 -5.49 0.66
CA LEU A 89 -2.68 -4.43 0.31
C LEU A 89 -4.09 -5.00 0.09
N LYS A 90 -4.21 -6.06 -0.70
CA LYS A 90 -5.49 -6.74 -0.97
C LYS A 90 -6.15 -7.23 0.31
N GLU A 91 -5.39 -7.88 1.20
CA GLU A 91 -5.89 -8.37 2.49
C GLU A 91 -6.32 -7.23 3.41
N ALA A 92 -5.49 -6.19 3.54
CA ALA A 92 -5.78 -5.03 4.37
C ALA A 92 -7.05 -4.31 3.90
N MET A 93 -7.21 -4.07 2.59
CA MET A 93 -8.43 -3.47 2.04
C MET A 93 -9.67 -4.34 2.27
N THR A 94 -9.51 -5.67 2.21
CA THR A 94 -10.60 -6.62 2.50
C THR A 94 -11.03 -6.53 3.97
N LEU A 95 -10.09 -6.48 4.91
CA LEU A 95 -10.39 -6.32 6.33
C LEU A 95 -11.01 -4.96 6.67
N LEU A 96 -10.62 -3.91 5.95
CA LEU A 96 -11.21 -2.56 6.08
C LEU A 96 -12.61 -2.46 5.47
N GLY A 97 -13.12 -3.52 4.82
CA GLY A 97 -14.46 -3.56 4.24
C GLY A 97 -14.58 -2.80 2.92
N CYS A 98 -13.48 -2.62 2.18
CA CYS A 98 -13.52 -2.02 0.85
C CYS A 98 -14.36 -2.87 -0.12
N SER A 99 -14.97 -2.23 -1.12
CA SER A 99 -15.71 -2.97 -2.14
C SER A 99 -14.79 -3.87 -2.97
N LYS A 100 -15.29 -5.06 -3.35
CA LYS A 100 -14.52 -6.05 -4.15
C LYS A 100 -13.96 -5.45 -5.44
N PHE A 101 -14.70 -4.53 -6.07
CA PHE A 101 -14.24 -3.83 -7.26
C PHE A 101 -13.02 -2.94 -7.00
N LYS A 102 -13.02 -2.13 -5.93
CA LYS A 102 -11.86 -1.31 -5.55
C LYS A 102 -10.64 -2.18 -5.27
N ILE A 103 -10.84 -3.24 -4.49
CA ILE A 103 -9.79 -4.20 -4.13
C ILE A 103 -9.17 -4.80 -5.41
N PHE A 104 -10.01 -5.20 -6.36
CA PHE A 104 -9.57 -5.71 -7.65
C PHE A 104 -8.73 -4.68 -8.40
N VAL A 105 -9.23 -3.46 -8.59
CA VAL A 105 -8.52 -2.40 -9.31
C VAL A 105 -7.16 -2.11 -8.66
N PHE A 106 -7.13 -1.85 -7.35
CA PHE A 106 -5.88 -1.54 -6.64
C PHE A 106 -4.85 -2.68 -6.76
N TYR A 107 -5.26 -3.91 -6.46
CA TYR A 107 -4.37 -5.07 -6.51
C TYR A 107 -3.78 -5.29 -7.91
N HIS A 108 -4.63 -5.30 -8.95
CA HIS A 108 -4.18 -5.56 -10.31
C HIS A 108 -3.33 -4.41 -10.87
N SER A 109 -3.68 -3.16 -10.56
CA SER A 109 -2.90 -1.99 -10.97
C SER A 109 -1.50 -1.97 -10.33
N CYS A 110 -1.40 -2.17 -9.01
CA CYS A 110 -0.11 -2.21 -8.32
C CYS A 110 0.75 -3.40 -8.80
N ASN A 111 0.14 -4.57 -8.96
CA ASN A 111 0.86 -5.76 -9.42
C ASN A 111 1.44 -5.61 -10.83
N LEU A 112 0.66 -5.05 -11.75
CA LEU A 112 1.12 -4.76 -13.11
C LEU A 112 2.25 -3.72 -13.10
N TYR A 113 2.08 -2.62 -12.36
CA TYR A 113 3.10 -1.59 -12.22
C TYR A 113 4.42 -2.16 -11.70
N HIS A 114 4.38 -2.97 -10.65
CA HIS A 114 5.58 -3.59 -10.09
C HIS A 114 6.23 -4.60 -11.02
N ALA A 115 5.45 -5.37 -11.80
CA ALA A 115 5.98 -6.26 -12.83
C ALA A 115 6.76 -5.45 -13.89
N ILE A 116 6.13 -4.40 -14.43
CA ILE A 116 6.75 -3.51 -15.41
C ILE A 116 8.02 -2.86 -14.83
N LYS A 117 7.95 -2.31 -13.62
CA LYS A 117 9.09 -1.69 -12.91
C LYS A 117 10.28 -2.66 -12.77
N CYS A 118 10.02 -3.92 -12.41
CA CYS A 118 11.07 -4.94 -12.28
C CYS A 118 11.69 -5.31 -13.63
N VAL A 119 10.87 -5.43 -14.69
CA VAL A 119 11.36 -5.71 -16.05
C VAL A 119 12.28 -4.58 -16.53
N PHE A 120 11.85 -3.32 -16.39
CA PHE A 120 12.70 -2.17 -16.74
C PHE A 120 14.00 -2.10 -15.93
N LYS A 121 13.94 -2.42 -14.62
CA LYS A 121 15.14 -2.51 -13.78
C LYS A 121 16.11 -3.58 -14.27
N SER A 122 15.61 -4.73 -14.74
CA SER A 122 16.43 -5.80 -15.31
C SER A 122 17.09 -5.36 -16.61
N ILE A 123 16.32 -4.80 -17.56
CA ILE A 123 16.84 -4.31 -18.85
C ILE A 123 17.93 -3.26 -18.63
N LYS A 124 17.72 -2.31 -17.71
CA LYS A 124 18.70 -1.26 -17.41
C LYS A 124 19.99 -1.81 -16.78
N LYS A 125 19.91 -2.95 -16.07
CA LYS A 125 21.08 -3.62 -15.49
C LYS A 125 21.92 -4.32 -16.57
N GLU A 126 21.30 -4.84 -17.62
CA GLU A 126 22.00 -5.49 -18.74
C GLU A 126 22.66 -4.47 -19.69
N LEU A 127 22.11 -3.26 -19.79
CA LEU A 127 22.63 -2.18 -20.63
C LEU A 127 23.80 -1.39 -20.01
N LYS A 128 24.23 -1.73 -18.79
CA LYS A 128 25.27 -1.02 -18.05
C LYS A 128 26.47 -1.92 -17.81
#